data_AF-D0L7S4-F1
#
_entry.id   AF-D0L7S4-F1
#
_cell.length_a   1.000
_cell.length_b   1.000
_cell.length_c   1.000
_cell.angle_alpha   90.00
_cell.angle_beta   90.00
_cell.angle_gamma   90.00
#
_symmetry.space_group_name_H-M   'P 1'
#
loop_
_entity.id
_entity.type
_entity.pdbx_description
1 polymer ?
#
loop_
_entity_poly.entity_id
_entity_poly.type
_entity_poly.pdbx_seq_one_letter_code
_entity_poly.pdbx_strand_id
1 'polypeptide(L)'
;MRLLGLLVIGVLAAFAAGAGQSVAAPGTTTTPPPTTTTPPQTPGLGIPLLDQLLNSLAAGLGSSDGVLPGGAAGSKTNQLIVVSAPKASDTTATLTGFERGSDKSWKPVIGPTKAFLGSLGMGQPQDNVYRTPEGNFALDQAFGRQANPGTKMPYFKTDAQDWWDSNPKSPTYNTHVRSVNGPGGDSENLYKVGEMYDYAVNIAHNPQRTPGKASAIFLHVTNNQPTMGCVAIERELMKKTLQWLDPAKSPRIVIGVNQSAPTGDAPEGTTPGTTTPPNGQTPSVPGDNPLTGLLSQLMNLIPALLGVGTGSAG
;
A
#
# COMPACT_ATOMS: atom_id res chain seq x y z
N MET A 1 11.75 -50.77 -17.90
CA MET A 1 11.26 -51.66 -16.82
C MET A 1 10.76 -50.75 -15.69
N ARG A 2 9.44 -50.74 -15.41
CA ARG A 2 8.71 -50.14 -14.26
C ARG A 2 8.73 -48.60 -14.15
N LEU A 3 7.69 -47.78 -14.35
CA LEU A 3 6.21 -47.83 -14.22
C LEU A 3 5.67 -47.73 -12.78
N LEU A 4 4.66 -46.85 -12.62
CA LEU A 4 3.72 -46.56 -11.50
C LEU A 4 4.12 -45.44 -10.49
N GLY A 5 3.22 -44.52 -10.08
CA GLY A 5 1.77 -44.47 -10.30
C GLY A 5 1.09 -43.19 -9.81
N LEU A 6 -0.04 -42.87 -10.45
CA LEU A 6 -1.06 -41.88 -10.08
C LEU A 6 -1.85 -42.33 -8.85
N LEU A 7 -2.40 -41.36 -8.09
CA LEU A 7 -3.57 -41.59 -7.25
C LEU A 7 -4.59 -40.47 -7.46
N VAL A 8 -5.73 -40.85 -8.04
CA VAL A 8 -6.98 -40.09 -8.11
C VAL A 8 -7.93 -40.76 -7.11
N ILE A 9 -8.54 -39.99 -6.22
CA ILE A 9 -9.69 -40.45 -5.43
C ILE A 9 -10.81 -39.43 -5.65
N GLY A 10 -11.87 -39.88 -6.30
CA GLY A 10 -13.19 -39.27 -6.24
C GLY A 10 -14.15 -40.27 -5.60
N VAL A 11 -15.06 -39.79 -4.75
CA VAL A 11 -16.30 -40.49 -4.42
C VAL A 11 -17.42 -39.44 -4.27
N LEU A 12 -18.51 -39.71 -4.99
CA LEU A 12 -19.82 -39.06 -4.99
C LEU A 12 -20.58 -39.26 -3.67
N ALA A 13 -21.47 -38.32 -3.33
CA ALA A 13 -22.77 -38.67 -2.74
C ALA A 13 -23.83 -37.61 -3.13
N ALA A 14 -25.07 -38.08 -3.19
CA ALA A 14 -26.14 -37.62 -4.09
C ALA A 14 -27.23 -36.74 -3.44
N PHE A 15 -28.01 -36.13 -4.35
CA PHE A 15 -29.28 -35.40 -4.28
C PHE A 15 -30.23 -35.60 -3.07
N ALA A 16 -30.88 -34.49 -2.68
CA ALA A 16 -32.31 -34.48 -2.36
C ALA A 16 -32.93 -33.11 -2.72
N ALA A 17 -34.04 -33.17 -3.46
CA ALA A 17 -34.86 -32.04 -3.88
C ALA A 17 -35.81 -31.58 -2.76
N GLY A 18 -36.18 -30.30 -2.77
CA GLY A 18 -37.23 -29.76 -1.92
C GLY A 18 -37.74 -28.43 -2.47
N ALA A 19 -38.84 -28.49 -3.23
CA ALA A 19 -39.60 -27.33 -3.68
C ALA A 19 -40.48 -26.79 -2.55
N GLY A 20 -40.63 -25.47 -2.48
CA GLY A 20 -41.60 -24.80 -1.63
C GLY A 20 -41.82 -23.37 -2.09
N GLN A 21 -42.97 -23.11 -2.72
CA GLN A 21 -43.48 -21.77 -3.05
C GLN A 21 -44.47 -21.30 -1.97
N SER A 22 -44.44 -20.00 -1.61
CA SER A 22 -45.59 -19.21 -1.12
C SER A 22 -45.21 -17.72 -1.16
N VAL A 23 -45.72 -16.88 -2.09
CA VAL A 23 -46.94 -16.03 -2.03
C VAL A 23 -46.86 -14.80 -1.11
N ALA A 24 -46.82 -13.61 -1.75
CA ALA A 24 -47.45 -12.28 -1.52
C ALA A 24 -48.22 -11.98 -0.19
N ALA A 25 -48.40 -10.76 0.33
CA ALA A 25 -48.04 -9.35 0.06
C ALA A 25 -48.43 -8.52 1.34
N PRO A 26 -48.93 -7.27 1.27
CA PRO A 26 -48.26 -5.97 1.38
C PRO A 26 -48.50 -5.24 2.74
N GLY A 27 -47.74 -4.17 3.03
CA GLY A 27 -47.96 -3.34 4.22
C GLY A 27 -47.27 -1.97 4.19
N THR A 28 -48.00 -1.00 3.65
CA THR A 28 -48.04 0.46 3.92
C THR A 28 -46.92 1.19 4.71
N THR A 29 -46.40 2.21 4.03
CA THR A 29 -45.92 3.54 4.43
C THR A 29 -46.25 4.01 5.86
N THR A 30 -45.26 4.60 6.55
CA THR A 30 -45.44 5.79 7.41
C THR A 30 -44.09 6.42 7.74
N THR A 31 -43.94 7.71 7.41
CA THR A 31 -42.85 8.62 7.82
C THR A 31 -43.37 9.53 8.94
N PRO A 32 -42.55 9.85 9.95
CA PRO A 32 -42.42 11.25 10.39
C PRO A 32 -40.98 11.60 10.86
N PRO A 33 -40.68 12.81 11.38
CA PRO A 33 -40.21 14.04 10.70
C PRO A 33 -38.75 14.43 11.12
N PRO A 34 -38.16 15.57 10.67
CA PRO A 34 -36.73 15.83 10.83
C PRO A 34 -36.40 16.43 12.20
N THR A 35 -35.33 15.94 12.83
CA THR A 35 -34.74 16.55 14.04
C THR A 35 -33.47 17.30 13.66
N THR A 36 -33.56 18.63 13.74
CA THR A 36 -32.41 19.54 13.87
C THR A 36 -31.72 19.29 15.21
N THR A 37 -30.42 18.96 15.17
CA THR A 37 -29.55 18.93 16.35
C THR A 37 -28.33 19.83 16.13
N THR A 38 -28.34 20.93 16.88
CA THR A 38 -27.24 21.85 17.14
C THR A 38 -26.02 21.11 17.75
N PRO A 39 -24.78 21.48 17.43
CA PRO A 39 -23.59 20.89 18.05
C PRO A 39 -23.47 21.22 19.56
N PRO A 40 -22.86 20.35 20.37
CA PRO A 40 -22.68 20.58 21.80
C PRO A 40 -21.67 21.70 22.07
N GLN A 41 -22.05 22.70 22.88
CA GLN A 41 -21.12 23.66 23.47
C GLN A 41 -20.51 23.04 24.75
N THR A 42 -19.19 23.16 24.90
CA THR A 42 -18.44 22.70 26.08
C THR A 42 -18.42 23.80 27.16
N PRO A 43 -18.45 23.48 28.47
CA PRO A 43 -18.45 24.49 29.55
C PRO A 43 -17.14 25.30 29.61
N GLY A 44 -17.25 26.63 29.69
CA GLY A 44 -16.13 27.57 29.68
C GLY A 44 -15.36 27.67 30.99
N LEU A 45 -14.02 27.80 30.89
CA LEU A 45 -13.11 28.02 32.00
C LEU A 45 -12.82 29.53 32.15
N GLY A 46 -13.83 30.29 32.60
CA GLY A 46 -13.81 31.65 33.16
C GLY A 46 -12.57 32.57 33.03
N ILE A 47 -11.91 32.68 31.88
CA ILE A 47 -10.87 33.69 31.59
C ILE A 47 -11.04 34.17 30.14
N PRO A 48 -11.51 35.42 29.91
CA PRO A 48 -11.93 35.89 28.58
C PRO A 48 -10.79 35.95 27.55
N LEU A 49 -9.53 35.99 28.00
CA LEU A 49 -8.36 36.01 27.12
C LEU A 49 -8.01 34.62 26.55
N LEU A 50 -8.36 33.53 27.26
CA LEU A 50 -8.11 32.17 26.76
C LEU A 50 -9.17 31.74 25.75
N ASP A 51 -10.43 32.13 25.95
CA ASP A 51 -11.50 31.84 24.99
C ASP A 51 -11.31 32.59 23.66
N GLN A 52 -10.77 33.82 23.70
CA GLN A 52 -10.38 34.53 22.48
C GLN A 52 -9.18 33.89 21.78
N LEU A 53 -8.22 33.32 22.52
CA LEU A 53 -7.06 32.63 21.95
C LEU A 53 -7.44 31.27 21.34
N LEU A 54 -8.34 30.51 21.99
CA LEU A 54 -8.88 29.25 21.49
C LEU A 54 -9.79 29.47 20.26
N ASN A 55 -10.62 30.51 20.26
CA ASN A 55 -11.43 30.85 19.09
C ASN A 55 -10.60 31.42 17.93
N SER A 56 -9.46 32.09 18.18
CA SER A 56 -8.56 32.54 17.12
C SER A 56 -7.66 31.41 16.58
N LEU A 57 -7.34 30.39 17.37
CA LEU A 57 -6.73 29.14 16.88
C LEU A 57 -7.74 28.24 16.13
N ALA A 58 -9.02 28.27 16.49
CA ALA A 58 -10.09 27.57 15.75
C ALA A 58 -10.49 28.31 14.46
N ALA A 59 -10.46 29.64 14.45
CA ALA A 59 -10.76 30.47 13.27
C ALA A 59 -9.58 30.61 12.30
N GLY A 60 -8.34 30.36 12.74
CA GLY A 60 -7.14 30.37 11.89
C GLY A 60 -6.96 29.13 10.99
N LEU A 61 -7.87 28.15 11.07
CA LEU A 61 -7.85 26.93 10.25
C LEU A 61 -8.90 26.94 9.13
N GLY A 62 -9.58 28.08 8.91
CA GLY A 62 -10.56 28.26 7.84
C GLY A 62 -10.10 29.29 6.80
N SER A 63 -9.64 28.79 5.65
CA SER A 63 -9.64 29.45 4.33
C SER A 63 -8.83 30.75 4.16
N SER A 64 -7.61 30.62 3.61
CA SER A 64 -7.12 31.51 2.56
C SER A 64 -6.00 30.84 1.75
N ASP A 65 -6.13 30.94 0.43
CA ASP A 65 -5.28 30.41 -0.62
C ASP A 65 -3.78 30.54 -0.37
N GLY A 66 -3.11 29.39 -0.27
CA GLY A 66 -1.66 29.24 -0.35
C GLY A 66 -1.34 28.07 -1.25
N VAL A 67 -1.06 28.35 -2.53
CA VAL A 67 -0.56 27.35 -3.48
C VAL A 67 0.82 26.88 -3.03
N LEU A 68 0.91 25.62 -2.61
CA LEU A 68 2.14 24.82 -2.53
C LEU A 68 1.90 23.49 -3.25
N PRO A 69 2.81 23.01 -4.11
CA PRO A 69 2.57 21.86 -4.96
C PRO A 69 2.92 20.56 -4.21
N GLY A 70 1.94 19.68 -4.00
CA GLY A 70 2.21 18.31 -3.56
C GLY A 70 1.14 17.73 -2.65
N GLY A 71 0.12 17.12 -3.26
CA GLY A 71 -0.90 16.35 -2.54
C GLY A 71 -2.29 16.63 -3.05
N ALA A 72 -2.59 16.22 -4.29
CA ALA A 72 -3.96 16.24 -4.78
C ALA A 72 -4.80 15.26 -3.96
N ALA A 73 -5.67 15.82 -3.11
CA ALA A 73 -6.93 15.19 -2.77
C ALA A 73 -7.63 14.75 -4.07
N GLY A 74 -8.02 13.47 -4.15
CA GLY A 74 -8.94 12.96 -5.18
C GLY A 74 -8.63 13.33 -6.63
N SER A 75 -7.40 13.15 -7.13
CA SER A 75 -7.18 13.30 -8.58
C SER A 75 -7.92 12.18 -9.32
N LYS A 76 -8.97 12.53 -10.07
CA LYS A 76 -9.63 11.61 -11.00
C LYS A 76 -8.59 11.09 -11.99
N THR A 77 -8.18 9.84 -11.79
CA THR A 77 -7.27 9.16 -12.72
C THR A 77 -8.06 8.53 -13.86
N ASN A 78 -7.46 8.56 -15.05
CA ASN A 78 -7.94 7.81 -16.22
C ASN A 78 -7.01 6.64 -16.59
N GLN A 79 -5.95 6.41 -15.81
CA GLN A 79 -4.98 5.33 -16.03
C GLN A 79 -4.66 4.64 -14.71
N LEU A 80 -5.08 3.38 -14.59
CA LEU A 80 -4.90 2.59 -13.37
C LEU A 80 -4.19 1.28 -13.68
N ILE A 81 -3.07 1.02 -13.01
CA ILE A 81 -2.46 -0.29 -12.94
C ILE A 81 -2.98 -0.98 -11.68
N VAL A 82 -3.44 -2.22 -11.80
CA VAL A 82 -3.82 -3.07 -10.66
C VAL A 82 -2.84 -4.23 -10.58
N VAL A 83 -2.20 -4.38 -9.43
CA VAL A 83 -1.33 -5.49 -9.07
C VAL A 83 -1.99 -6.28 -7.96
N SER A 84 -2.37 -7.51 -8.27
CA SER A 84 -3.19 -8.36 -7.40
C SER A 84 -2.52 -9.70 -7.12
N ALA A 85 -2.41 -10.07 -5.85
CA ALA A 85 -2.02 -11.42 -5.44
C ALA A 85 -3.10 -12.08 -4.57
N PRO A 86 -3.22 -13.41 -4.56
CA PRO A 86 -4.13 -14.13 -3.67
C PRO A 86 -3.82 -13.95 -2.18
N LYS A 87 -2.54 -13.84 -1.81
CA LYS A 87 -2.08 -13.67 -0.42
C LYS A 87 -0.99 -12.61 -0.33
N ALA A 88 -0.92 -11.92 0.80
CA ALA A 88 0.11 -10.92 1.06
C ALA A 88 1.53 -11.53 1.08
N SER A 89 1.68 -12.82 1.36
CA SER A 89 2.97 -13.53 1.35
C SER A 89 3.43 -13.96 -0.05
N ASP A 90 2.58 -13.85 -1.07
CA ASP A 90 2.93 -14.33 -2.41
C ASP A 90 3.99 -13.41 -3.05
N THR A 91 5.02 -14.00 -3.63
CA THR A 91 6.11 -13.27 -4.30
C THR A 91 5.83 -13.01 -5.77
N THR A 92 4.65 -13.41 -6.25
CA THR A 92 4.17 -13.18 -7.61
C THR A 92 2.73 -12.70 -7.59
N ALA A 93 2.39 -11.85 -8.55
CA ALA A 93 1.07 -11.25 -8.71
C ALA A 93 0.64 -11.24 -10.17
N THR A 94 -0.59 -10.82 -10.42
CA THR A 94 -1.08 -10.41 -11.74
C THR A 94 -1.08 -8.89 -11.83
N LEU A 95 -0.49 -8.34 -12.89
CA LEU A 95 -0.57 -6.93 -13.24
C LEU A 95 -1.50 -6.74 -14.45
N THR A 96 -2.45 -5.82 -14.34
CA THR A 96 -3.32 -5.38 -15.42
C THR A 96 -3.41 -3.86 -15.44
N GLY A 97 -3.20 -3.23 -16.59
CA GLY A 97 -3.39 -1.79 -16.78
C GLY A 97 -4.74 -1.49 -17.42
N PHE A 98 -5.44 -0.49 -16.90
CA PHE A 98 -6.78 -0.08 -17.30
C PHE A 98 -6.80 1.39 -17.71
N GLU A 99 -7.45 1.67 -18.82
CA GLU A 99 -7.74 3.02 -19.31
C GLU A 99 -9.21 3.34 -19.05
N ARG A 100 -9.50 4.55 -18.56
CA ARG A 100 -10.86 5.04 -18.40
C ARG A 100 -11.31 5.76 -19.66
N GLY A 101 -12.38 5.26 -20.27
CA GLY A 101 -13.01 5.88 -21.44
C GLY A 101 -13.78 7.16 -21.08
N SER A 102 -14.17 7.91 -22.11
CA SER A 102 -15.06 9.07 -21.97
C SER A 102 -16.44 8.72 -21.43
N ASP A 103 -16.88 7.48 -21.65
CA ASP A 103 -18.08 6.85 -21.07
C ASP A 103 -17.92 6.49 -19.57
N LYS A 104 -16.78 6.83 -18.97
CA LYS A 104 -16.37 6.52 -17.58
C LYS A 104 -16.17 5.02 -17.31
N SER A 105 -16.22 4.17 -18.34
CA SER A 105 -15.93 2.74 -18.22
C SER A 105 -14.42 2.48 -18.21
N TRP A 106 -14.01 1.45 -17.48
CA TRP A 106 -12.61 0.99 -17.46
C TRP A 106 -12.42 -0.15 -18.45
N LYS A 107 -11.37 -0.05 -19.27
CA LYS A 107 -11.01 -1.08 -20.25
C LYS A 107 -9.58 -1.55 -20.00
N PRO A 108 -9.33 -2.87 -19.95
CA PRO A 108 -7.96 -3.37 -19.85
C PRO A 108 -7.21 -3.08 -21.15
N VAL A 109 -6.01 -2.52 -21.03
CA VAL A 109 -5.13 -2.13 -22.16
C VAL A 109 -3.71 -2.69 -22.03
N ILE A 110 -3.29 -3.08 -20.82
CA ILE A 110 -2.03 -3.78 -20.55
C ILE A 110 -2.34 -5.06 -19.76
N GLY A 111 -1.70 -6.17 -20.12
CA GLY A 111 -1.90 -7.45 -19.41
C GLY A 111 -3.28 -8.08 -19.66
N PRO A 112 -3.73 -8.99 -18.80
CA PRO A 112 -3.09 -9.42 -17.55
C PRO A 112 -1.73 -10.08 -17.82
N THR A 113 -0.76 -9.83 -16.94
CA THR A 113 0.58 -10.44 -17.01
C THR A 113 1.09 -10.82 -15.64
N LYS A 114 2.03 -11.77 -15.59
CA LYS A 114 2.73 -12.13 -14.37
C LYS A 114 3.64 -10.97 -13.93
N ALA A 115 3.54 -10.62 -12.66
CA ALA A 115 4.42 -9.67 -11.99
C ALA A 115 5.15 -10.37 -10.83
N PHE A 116 6.36 -9.90 -10.54
CA PHE A 116 7.16 -10.33 -9.39
C PHE A 116 7.16 -9.23 -8.34
N LEU A 117 7.02 -9.64 -7.08
CA LEU A 117 6.95 -8.77 -5.91
C LEU A 117 8.16 -8.97 -5.01
N GLY A 118 8.21 -8.23 -3.90
CA GLY A 118 9.20 -8.42 -2.84
C GLY A 118 9.32 -9.88 -2.39
N SER A 119 10.52 -10.30 -2.00
CA SER A 119 10.78 -11.67 -1.53
C SER A 119 10.02 -12.04 -0.25
N LEU A 120 9.51 -11.06 0.50
CA LEU A 120 8.60 -11.25 1.63
C LEU A 120 7.12 -11.02 1.28
N GLY A 121 6.82 -10.87 -0.01
CA GLY A 121 5.50 -10.56 -0.56
C GLY A 121 5.21 -9.05 -0.53
N MET A 122 3.99 -8.69 -0.14
CA MET A 122 3.52 -7.31 -0.01
C MET A 122 3.21 -6.95 1.46
N GLY A 123 3.09 -5.66 1.77
CA GLY A 123 2.68 -5.17 3.08
C GLY A 123 3.12 -3.73 3.34
N GLN A 124 3.29 -3.39 4.64
CA GLN A 124 3.79 -2.08 5.04
C GLN A 124 5.23 -1.86 4.54
N PRO A 125 5.54 -0.70 3.93
CA PRO A 125 6.88 -0.39 3.49
C PRO A 125 7.80 -0.08 4.68
N GLN A 126 8.97 -0.71 4.71
CA GLN A 126 9.98 -0.46 5.73
C GLN A 126 11.38 -0.61 5.12
N ASP A 127 12.32 0.24 5.52
CA ASP A 127 13.71 0.14 5.08
C ASP A 127 14.28 -1.25 5.42
N ASN A 128 15.00 -1.84 4.47
CA ASN A 128 15.61 -3.18 4.60
C ASN A 128 14.62 -4.32 4.90
N VAL A 129 13.34 -4.12 4.59
CA VAL A 129 12.32 -5.18 4.59
C VAL A 129 11.78 -5.35 3.18
N TYR A 130 12.05 -6.51 2.57
CA TYR A 130 11.77 -6.77 1.16
C TYR A 130 10.30 -7.09 0.86
N ARG A 131 9.41 -6.15 1.22
CA ARG A 131 7.98 -6.17 0.92
C ARG A 131 7.65 -5.13 -0.14
N THR A 132 6.80 -5.50 -1.09
CA THR A 132 6.17 -4.51 -1.97
C THR A 132 5.11 -3.71 -1.19
N PRO A 133 5.13 -2.37 -1.25
CA PRO A 133 4.15 -1.55 -0.54
C PRO A 133 2.72 -1.88 -1.01
N GLU A 134 1.80 -2.11 -0.08
CA GLU A 134 0.36 -2.18 -0.37
C GLU A 134 -0.25 -0.78 -0.33
N GLY A 135 -1.14 -0.47 -1.28
CA GLY A 135 -1.83 0.81 -1.32
C GLY A 135 -2.08 1.31 -2.73
N ASN A 136 -2.38 2.61 -2.84
CA ASN A 136 -2.61 3.30 -4.10
C ASN A 136 -1.63 4.46 -4.29
N PHE A 137 -0.76 4.35 -5.28
CA PHE A 137 0.37 5.24 -5.48
C PHE A 137 0.34 5.93 -6.83
N ALA A 138 0.91 7.13 -6.92
CA ALA A 138 1.14 7.78 -8.20
C ALA A 138 2.37 7.19 -8.90
N LEU A 139 2.40 7.31 -10.22
CA LEU A 139 3.58 7.08 -11.04
C LEU A 139 4.04 8.43 -11.60
N ASP A 140 5.27 8.86 -11.32
CA ASP A 140 5.69 10.25 -11.56
C ASP A 140 6.92 10.42 -12.46
N GLN A 141 8.00 9.66 -12.25
CA GLN A 141 9.25 9.77 -12.97
C GLN A 141 9.64 8.42 -13.59
N ALA A 142 9.69 8.36 -14.92
CA ALA A 142 10.24 7.22 -15.64
C ALA A 142 11.74 7.39 -15.86
N PHE A 143 12.45 6.28 -16.02
CA PHE A 143 13.87 6.25 -16.34
C PHE A 143 14.26 4.93 -17.01
N GLY A 144 15.50 4.85 -17.46
CA GLY A 144 16.09 3.57 -17.81
C GLY A 144 17.45 3.68 -18.48
N ARG A 145 18.15 2.55 -18.59
CA ARG A 145 19.45 2.45 -19.28
C ARG A 145 19.32 2.62 -20.80
N GLN A 146 18.13 2.35 -21.33
CA GLN A 146 17.83 2.45 -22.75
C GLN A 146 17.31 3.85 -23.12
N ALA A 147 17.18 4.12 -24.42
CA ALA A 147 16.54 5.36 -24.87
C ALA A 147 15.05 5.37 -24.48
N ASN A 148 14.46 6.57 -24.38
CA ASN A 148 13.03 6.72 -24.12
C ASN A 148 12.22 5.88 -25.15
N PRO A 149 11.35 4.96 -24.72
CA PRO A 149 10.58 4.09 -25.62
C PRO A 149 9.42 4.80 -26.34
N GLY A 150 9.27 6.11 -26.19
CA GLY A 150 8.13 6.90 -26.64
C GLY A 150 7.12 7.22 -25.54
N THR A 151 7.54 7.21 -24.27
CA THR A 151 6.67 7.59 -23.14
C THR A 151 6.42 9.09 -23.12
N LYS A 152 5.22 9.47 -22.63
CA LYS A 152 4.87 10.85 -22.30
C LYS A 152 5.26 11.24 -20.87
N MET A 153 5.58 10.26 -20.03
CA MET A 153 6.11 10.51 -18.69
C MET A 153 7.44 11.26 -18.77
N PRO A 154 7.79 12.08 -17.77
CA PRO A 154 9.16 12.52 -17.58
C PRO A 154 10.10 11.31 -17.65
N TYR A 155 11.15 11.38 -18.48
CA TYR A 155 12.09 10.28 -18.68
C TYR A 155 13.52 10.79 -18.72
N PHE A 156 14.40 10.21 -17.90
CA PHE A 156 15.83 10.37 -18.05
C PHE A 156 16.50 9.03 -18.37
N LYS A 157 17.48 9.07 -19.27
CA LYS A 157 18.33 7.92 -19.56
C LYS A 157 19.44 7.86 -18.51
N THR A 158 19.60 6.73 -17.85
CA THR A 158 20.57 6.55 -16.78
C THR A 158 21.99 6.38 -17.33
N ASP A 159 22.96 6.90 -16.58
CA ASP A 159 24.38 6.65 -16.72
C ASP A 159 25.00 6.30 -15.35
N ALA A 160 26.32 6.09 -15.33
CA ALA A 160 27.04 5.63 -14.14
C ALA A 160 26.96 6.58 -12.92
N GLN A 161 26.52 7.83 -13.10
CA GLN A 161 26.37 8.81 -12.05
C GLN A 161 24.92 8.94 -11.55
N ASP A 162 23.96 8.22 -12.11
CA ASP A 162 22.57 8.29 -11.66
C ASP A 162 22.32 7.33 -10.49
N TRP A 163 21.88 7.89 -9.37
CA TRP A 163 21.57 7.16 -8.14
C TRP A 163 20.15 7.45 -7.68
N TRP A 164 19.51 6.46 -7.08
CA TRP A 164 18.41 6.70 -6.15
C TRP A 164 18.99 6.69 -4.73
N ASP A 165 18.85 7.81 -4.05
CA ASP A 165 19.36 7.97 -2.70
C ASP A 165 18.47 7.22 -1.70
N SER A 166 19.03 6.19 -1.08
CA SER A 166 18.38 5.39 -0.04
C SER A 166 19.08 5.56 1.31
N ASN A 167 19.95 6.57 1.46
CA ASN A 167 20.62 6.87 2.71
C ASN A 167 19.67 7.63 3.65
N PRO A 168 19.20 7.04 4.77
CA PRO A 168 18.20 7.66 5.65
C PRO A 168 18.72 8.92 6.36
N LYS A 169 20.03 9.17 6.35
CA LYS A 169 20.66 10.38 6.91
C LYS A 169 20.85 11.48 5.88
N SER A 170 20.56 11.21 4.60
CA SER A 170 20.78 12.15 3.51
C SER A 170 19.62 13.15 3.41
N PRO A 171 19.90 14.45 3.16
CA PRO A 171 18.85 15.43 2.88
C PRO A 171 18.10 15.15 1.57
N THR A 172 18.65 14.29 0.71
CA THR A 172 18.05 13.86 -0.56
C THR A 172 17.47 12.44 -0.51
N TYR A 173 17.23 11.89 0.69
CA TYR A 173 16.64 10.55 0.84
C TYR A 173 15.39 10.36 -0.03
N ASN A 174 15.30 9.17 -0.62
CA ASN A 174 14.26 8.73 -1.55
C ASN A 174 14.07 9.67 -2.76
N THR A 175 15.18 10.13 -3.36
CA THR A 175 15.16 10.91 -4.60
C THR A 175 16.24 10.46 -5.59
N HIS A 176 16.04 10.78 -6.86
CA HIS A 176 17.09 10.69 -7.86
C HIS A 176 18.12 11.81 -7.65
N VAL A 177 19.40 11.43 -7.60
CA VAL A 177 20.54 12.34 -7.52
C VAL A 177 21.64 11.93 -8.48
N ARG A 178 22.45 12.91 -8.90
CA ARG A 178 23.67 12.67 -9.66
C ARG A 178 24.90 12.74 -8.76
N SER A 179 25.71 11.69 -8.76
CA SER A 179 26.94 11.62 -7.94
C SER A 179 27.96 10.65 -8.53
N VAL A 180 29.25 11.02 -8.49
CA VAL A 180 30.35 10.14 -8.90
C VAL A 180 30.52 8.97 -7.91
N ASN A 181 30.42 9.25 -6.61
CA ASN A 181 30.69 8.26 -5.56
C ASN A 181 29.41 7.68 -4.92
N GLY A 182 28.23 8.21 -5.29
CA GLY A 182 26.95 7.89 -4.66
C GLY A 182 26.72 8.66 -3.35
N PRO A 183 25.47 8.66 -2.83
CA PRO A 183 25.11 9.34 -1.59
C PRO A 183 25.35 8.50 -0.31
N GLY A 184 25.95 7.30 -0.43
CA GLY A 184 26.23 6.37 0.67
C GLY A 184 25.00 5.55 1.09
N GLY A 185 25.08 4.83 2.20
CA GLY A 185 24.01 3.95 2.68
C GLY A 185 23.62 2.86 1.66
N ASP A 186 22.35 2.47 1.66
CA ASP A 186 21.79 1.45 0.77
C ASP A 186 21.38 2.03 -0.61
N SER A 187 21.99 3.16 -1.00
CA SER A 187 21.61 3.89 -2.23
C SER A 187 21.92 3.10 -3.48
N GLU A 188 21.00 3.16 -4.44
CA GLU A 188 21.04 2.32 -5.62
C GLU A 188 21.60 3.08 -6.83
N ASN A 189 22.62 2.53 -7.49
CA ASN A 189 23.11 3.07 -8.76
C ASN A 189 22.23 2.56 -9.91
N LEU A 190 21.42 3.43 -10.49
CA LEU A 190 20.36 3.06 -11.43
C LEU A 190 20.88 2.48 -12.75
N TYR A 191 22.14 2.75 -13.12
CA TYR A 191 22.74 2.19 -14.32
C TYR A 191 23.37 0.82 -14.08
N LYS A 192 24.01 0.62 -12.92
CA LYS A 192 24.74 -0.63 -12.59
C LYS A 192 23.83 -1.82 -12.28
N VAL A 193 22.56 -1.58 -11.97
CA VAL A 193 21.54 -2.63 -11.75
C VAL A 193 21.32 -3.50 -13.00
N GLY A 194 21.67 -2.98 -14.19
CA GLY A 194 21.63 -3.77 -15.42
C GLY A 194 20.22 -3.84 -16.03
N GLU A 195 19.92 -4.95 -16.70
CA GLU A 195 18.75 -5.05 -17.59
C GLU A 195 17.40 -4.86 -16.89
N MET A 196 17.33 -5.11 -15.58
CA MET A 196 16.14 -4.85 -14.78
C MET A 196 15.69 -3.39 -14.87
N TYR A 197 16.64 -2.45 -15.02
CA TYR A 197 16.41 -1.02 -15.16
C TYR A 197 16.63 -0.52 -16.59
N ASP A 198 16.46 -1.40 -17.59
CA ASP A 198 16.38 -0.94 -18.98
C ASP A 198 15.19 0.00 -19.19
N TYR A 199 14.08 -0.27 -18.49
CA TYR A 199 12.89 0.58 -18.42
C TYR A 199 12.27 0.49 -17.02
N ALA A 200 12.03 1.62 -16.38
CA ALA A 200 11.44 1.69 -15.05
C ALA A 200 10.60 2.96 -14.88
N VAL A 201 9.70 2.94 -13.89
CA VAL A 201 8.99 4.13 -13.40
C VAL A 201 8.87 4.08 -11.88
N ASN A 202 9.05 5.23 -11.25
CA ASN A 202 8.92 5.39 -9.81
C ASN A 202 7.48 5.18 -9.34
N ILE A 203 7.35 4.35 -8.30
CA ILE A 203 6.12 4.21 -7.54
C ILE A 203 6.26 5.14 -6.34
N ALA A 204 5.53 6.25 -6.37
CA ALA A 204 5.58 7.31 -5.35
C ALA A 204 4.89 6.88 -4.04
N HIS A 205 5.39 5.82 -3.42
CA HIS A 205 4.89 5.22 -2.18
C HIS A 205 5.25 6.02 -0.92
N ASN A 206 6.40 6.70 -0.95
CA ASN A 206 6.92 7.52 0.14
C ASN A 206 7.23 8.95 -0.34
N PRO A 207 6.22 9.73 -0.78
CA PRO A 207 6.44 11.05 -1.39
C PRO A 207 6.90 12.10 -0.38
N GLN A 208 6.61 11.91 0.91
CA GLN A 208 7.15 12.74 2.01
C GLN A 208 8.60 12.40 2.35
N ARG A 209 9.21 11.39 1.69
CA ARG A 209 10.62 11.01 1.85
C ARG A 209 10.97 10.76 3.31
N THR A 210 10.07 10.10 4.03
CA THR A 210 10.28 9.81 5.45
C THR A 210 11.19 8.59 5.57
N PRO A 211 12.37 8.68 6.20
CA PRO A 211 13.22 7.52 6.46
C PRO A 211 12.46 6.42 7.21
N GLY A 212 12.83 5.17 6.96
CA GLY A 212 12.17 4.00 7.55
C GLY A 212 10.90 3.55 6.81
N LYS A 213 10.48 4.24 5.75
CA LYS A 213 9.28 3.89 4.95
C LYS A 213 9.62 3.35 3.56
N ALA A 214 10.76 2.68 3.43
CA ALA A 214 11.33 2.25 2.16
C ALA A 214 11.67 3.40 1.20
N SER A 215 12.54 3.08 0.25
CA SER A 215 12.96 3.93 -0.85
C SER A 215 13.20 3.06 -2.08
N ALA A 216 13.40 3.69 -3.24
CA ALA A 216 13.73 2.99 -4.50
C ALA A 216 12.72 1.89 -4.89
N ILE A 217 11.42 2.16 -4.77
CA ILE A 217 10.37 1.23 -5.19
C ILE A 217 9.88 1.61 -6.58
N PHE A 218 10.13 0.72 -7.55
CA PHE A 218 9.85 0.96 -8.96
C PHE A 218 8.92 -0.12 -9.54
N LEU A 219 8.26 0.23 -10.65
CA LEU A 219 7.77 -0.75 -11.62
C LEU A 219 8.84 -0.87 -12.72
N HIS A 220 9.44 -2.05 -12.89
CA HIS A 220 10.59 -2.24 -13.78
C HIS A 220 10.61 -3.60 -14.51
N VAL A 221 11.67 -3.84 -15.29
CA VAL A 221 11.86 -5.09 -16.05
C VAL A 221 12.25 -6.25 -15.12
N THR A 222 11.60 -7.40 -15.29
CA THR A 222 11.86 -8.60 -14.50
C THR A 222 13.07 -9.39 -14.98
N ASN A 223 13.77 -10.03 -14.04
CA ASN A 223 14.71 -11.12 -14.27
C ASN A 223 14.10 -12.50 -13.92
N ASN A 224 12.78 -12.55 -13.77
CA ASN A 224 11.99 -13.71 -13.33
C ASN A 224 12.23 -14.18 -11.89
N GLN A 225 12.70 -13.30 -11.00
CA GLN A 225 12.88 -13.58 -9.56
C GLN A 225 12.10 -12.57 -8.70
N PRO A 226 11.79 -12.89 -7.44
CA PRO A 226 11.28 -11.91 -6.47
C PRO A 226 12.23 -10.72 -6.32
N THR A 227 11.67 -9.54 -6.07
CA THR A 227 12.39 -8.26 -5.94
C THR A 227 12.75 -7.96 -4.48
N MET A 228 13.37 -6.81 -4.25
CA MET A 228 13.56 -6.24 -2.90
C MET A 228 12.40 -5.35 -2.44
N GLY A 229 11.30 -5.28 -3.20
CA GLY A 229 10.13 -4.46 -2.91
C GLY A 229 9.47 -3.86 -4.16
N CYS A 230 10.21 -3.75 -5.25
CA CYS A 230 9.69 -3.34 -6.55
C CYS A 230 8.59 -4.28 -7.10
N VAL A 231 7.87 -3.80 -8.11
CA VAL A 231 7.06 -4.64 -8.99
C VAL A 231 7.83 -4.85 -10.29
N ALA A 232 7.98 -6.09 -10.74
CA ALA A 232 8.73 -6.38 -11.96
C ALA A 232 7.92 -7.19 -12.98
N ILE A 233 7.94 -6.76 -14.26
CA ILE A 233 7.21 -7.40 -15.38
C ILE A 233 8.11 -7.62 -16.61
N GLU A 234 7.64 -8.40 -17.57
CA GLU A 234 8.37 -8.66 -18.83
C GLU A 234 8.72 -7.36 -19.58
N ARG A 235 9.88 -7.33 -20.22
CA ARG A 235 10.50 -6.13 -20.80
C ARG A 235 9.65 -5.43 -21.87
N GLU A 236 9.10 -6.18 -22.82
CA GLU A 236 8.27 -5.61 -23.88
C GLU A 236 6.93 -5.08 -23.33
N LEU A 237 6.35 -5.75 -22.33
CA LEU A 237 5.21 -5.21 -21.58
C LEU A 237 5.57 -3.97 -20.76
N MET A 238 6.78 -3.89 -20.19
CA MET A 238 7.25 -2.69 -19.51
C MET A 238 7.38 -1.51 -20.48
N LYS A 239 7.92 -1.73 -21.68
CA LYS A 239 7.96 -0.71 -22.75
C LYS A 239 6.56 -0.23 -23.13
N LYS A 240 5.63 -1.15 -23.39
CA LYS A 240 4.22 -0.83 -23.69
C LYS A 240 3.56 -0.05 -22.54
N THR A 241 3.87 -0.43 -21.30
CA THR A 241 3.38 0.29 -20.11
C THR A 241 3.88 1.73 -20.13
N LEU A 242 5.18 1.97 -20.30
CA LEU A 242 5.72 3.33 -20.38
C LEU A 242 5.14 4.13 -21.56
N GLN A 243 4.99 3.54 -22.74
CA GLN A 243 4.37 4.19 -23.91
C GLN A 243 2.91 4.60 -23.66
N TRP A 244 2.19 3.79 -22.87
CA TRP A 244 0.81 4.04 -22.52
C TRP A 244 0.66 5.11 -21.43
N LEU A 245 1.52 5.14 -20.42
CA LEU A 245 1.46 6.10 -19.32
C LEU A 245 1.53 7.55 -19.81
N ASP A 246 0.60 8.37 -19.31
CA ASP A 246 0.41 9.76 -19.69
C ASP A 246 0.22 10.62 -18.42
N PRO A 247 1.15 11.51 -18.07
CA PRO A 247 1.05 12.31 -16.85
C PRO A 247 -0.22 13.19 -16.83
N ALA A 248 -0.76 13.58 -18.00
CA ALA A 248 -2.01 14.34 -18.09
C ALA A 248 -3.25 13.52 -17.67
N LYS A 249 -3.12 12.20 -17.56
CA LYS A 249 -4.19 11.28 -17.11
C LYS A 249 -4.02 10.83 -15.66
N SER A 250 -3.05 11.40 -14.94
CA SER A 250 -2.76 11.13 -13.53
C SER A 250 -2.63 9.63 -13.25
N PRO A 251 -1.62 8.94 -13.81
CA PRO A 251 -1.51 7.50 -13.72
C PRO A 251 -1.29 7.03 -12.29
N ARG A 252 -1.99 5.96 -11.90
CA ARG A 252 -1.91 5.36 -10.57
C ARG A 252 -1.65 3.87 -10.63
N ILE A 253 -1.11 3.32 -9.56
CA ILE A 253 -0.93 1.89 -9.34
C ILE A 253 -1.54 1.49 -7.99
N VAL A 254 -2.44 0.51 -8.02
CA VAL A 254 -3.02 -0.12 -6.83
C VAL A 254 -2.38 -1.49 -6.65
N ILE A 255 -1.84 -1.74 -5.46
CA ILE A 255 -1.17 -2.98 -5.10
C ILE A 255 -1.86 -3.56 -3.87
N GLY A 256 -2.31 -4.81 -3.94
CA GLY A 256 -2.89 -5.47 -2.77
C GLY A 256 -3.40 -6.88 -3.02
N VAL A 257 -3.98 -7.45 -1.95
CA VAL A 257 -4.58 -8.78 -1.98
C VAL A 257 -5.97 -8.75 -2.62
N ASN A 258 -6.25 -9.73 -3.48
CA ASN A 258 -7.55 -9.93 -4.13
C ASN A 258 -8.15 -8.67 -4.78
N GLN A 259 -7.29 -7.80 -5.31
CA GLN A 259 -7.71 -6.63 -6.07
C GLN A 259 -8.39 -7.07 -7.37
N SER A 260 -9.46 -6.36 -7.71
CA SER A 260 -10.28 -6.60 -8.90
C SER A 260 -10.12 -5.45 -9.90
N ALA A 261 -10.69 -5.62 -11.09
CA ALA A 261 -10.80 -4.51 -12.05
C ALA A 261 -11.53 -3.32 -11.39
N PRO A 262 -11.13 -2.07 -11.69
CA PRO A 262 -11.76 -0.90 -11.10
C PRO A 262 -13.23 -0.77 -11.53
N THR A 263 -14.09 -0.46 -10.57
CA THR A 263 -15.49 -0.07 -10.78
C THR A 263 -15.67 1.37 -10.25
N GLY A 264 -16.16 2.29 -11.07
CA GLY A 264 -16.35 3.70 -10.64
C GLY A 264 -15.08 4.57 -10.69
N ASP A 265 -15.00 5.59 -9.83
CA ASP A 265 -13.78 6.41 -9.64
C ASP A 265 -12.70 5.58 -8.92
N ALA A 266 -11.41 5.77 -9.23
CA ALA A 266 -10.35 4.96 -8.62
C ALA A 266 -10.30 5.17 -7.09
N PRO A 267 -9.96 4.13 -6.30
CA PRO A 267 -9.98 4.23 -4.83
C PRO A 267 -9.12 5.41 -4.35
N GLU A 268 -9.68 6.29 -3.53
CA GLU A 268 -8.90 7.36 -2.91
C GLU A 268 -7.80 6.74 -2.02
N GLY A 269 -6.64 7.40 -1.95
CA GLY A 269 -5.46 6.83 -1.30
C GLY A 269 -5.73 6.52 0.17
N THR A 270 -5.67 5.25 0.53
CA THR A 270 -5.73 4.81 1.92
C THR A 270 -4.33 4.38 2.38
N THR A 271 -3.81 5.06 3.38
CA THR A 271 -2.83 4.48 4.32
C THR A 271 -3.53 3.37 5.12
N PRO A 272 -2.95 2.18 5.30
CA PRO A 272 -3.62 1.13 6.05
C PRO A 272 -3.72 1.49 7.54
N GLY A 273 -4.95 1.70 8.01
CA GLY A 273 -5.34 1.81 9.40
C GLY A 273 -6.62 1.01 9.64
N THR A 274 -6.49 -0.07 10.41
CA THR A 274 -7.50 -0.77 11.20
C THR A 274 -8.88 -1.03 10.56
N THR A 275 -9.06 -2.23 9.98
CA THR A 275 -10.40 -2.78 9.70
C THR A 275 -11.03 -3.34 10.97
N THR A 276 -12.10 -2.69 11.45
CA THR A 276 -13.10 -3.27 12.36
C THR A 276 -14.25 -3.86 11.52
N PRO A 277 -14.72 -5.10 11.77
CA PRO A 277 -15.89 -5.66 11.08
C PRO A 277 -17.23 -5.19 11.70
N PRO A 278 -18.35 -5.15 10.94
CA PRO A 278 -19.63 -4.65 11.42
C PRO A 278 -20.41 -5.66 12.30
N ASN A 279 -21.19 -5.09 13.22
CA ASN A 279 -21.87 -5.67 14.39
C ASN A 279 -22.82 -6.86 14.16
N GLY A 280 -22.96 -7.68 15.22
CA GLY A 280 -24.29 -8.01 15.75
C GLY A 280 -24.56 -9.46 16.15
N GLN A 281 -23.94 -9.97 17.23
CA GLN A 281 -24.55 -10.98 18.11
C GLN A 281 -23.82 -11.05 19.46
N THR A 282 -24.46 -10.57 20.52
CA THR A 282 -24.10 -10.82 21.93
C THR A 282 -24.58 -12.22 22.34
N PRO A 283 -23.82 -12.92 23.20
CA PRO A 283 -24.28 -13.04 24.58
C PRO A 283 -23.18 -12.85 25.65
N SER A 284 -23.54 -12.07 26.69
CA SER A 284 -23.17 -12.15 28.13
C SER A 284 -21.75 -12.56 28.60
N VAL A 285 -21.16 -11.63 29.36
CA VAL A 285 -19.89 -11.59 30.14
C VAL A 285 -19.79 -12.69 31.23
N PRO A 286 -18.60 -13.08 31.76
CA PRO A 286 -17.83 -12.29 32.76
C PRO A 286 -16.31 -12.19 32.47
N GLY A 287 -15.65 -11.24 33.14
CA GLY A 287 -14.33 -10.69 32.80
C GLY A 287 -13.13 -11.63 32.91
N ASP A 288 -12.06 -11.27 32.18
CA ASP A 288 -10.68 -11.16 32.71
C ASP A 288 -9.74 -10.60 31.62
N ASN A 289 -8.94 -9.60 32.01
CA ASN A 289 -8.00 -8.89 31.13
C ASN A 289 -6.78 -9.77 30.78
N PRO A 290 -6.44 -9.98 29.49
CA PRO A 290 -5.28 -10.78 29.09
C PRO A 290 -3.92 -10.07 29.21
N LEU A 291 -3.87 -8.86 29.77
CA LEU A 291 -2.62 -8.08 29.91
C LEU A 291 -1.91 -8.28 31.26
N THR A 292 -2.56 -8.88 32.25
CA THR A 292 -1.94 -9.24 33.55
C THR A 292 -1.24 -10.61 33.52
N GLY A 293 -1.56 -11.46 32.53
CA GLY A 293 -0.98 -12.81 32.38
C GLY A 293 0.43 -12.82 31.80
N LEU A 294 0.75 -11.93 30.85
CA LEU A 294 2.06 -11.89 30.19
C LEU A 294 3.16 -11.21 31.03
N LEU A 295 2.80 -10.29 31.93
CA LEU A 295 3.76 -9.63 32.83
C LEU A 295 4.21 -10.55 33.99
N SER A 296 3.40 -11.55 34.36
CA SER A 296 3.72 -12.49 35.43
C SER A 296 4.64 -13.64 34.99
N GLN A 297 4.75 -13.91 33.68
CA GLN A 297 5.66 -14.93 33.13
C GLN A 297 7.04 -14.38 32.73
N LEU A 298 7.23 -13.07 32.69
CA LEU A 298 8.52 -12.42 32.35
C LEU A 298 9.37 -12.01 33.57
N MET A 299 8.83 -12.10 34.79
CA MET A 299 9.56 -11.76 36.04
C MET A 299 10.12 -12.97 36.81
N ASN A 300 10.00 -14.20 36.28
CA ASN A 300 10.49 -15.42 36.94
C ASN A 300 11.73 -16.07 36.30
N LEU A 301 12.47 -15.34 35.45
CA LEU A 301 13.67 -15.87 34.75
C LEU A 301 15.00 -15.18 35.12
N ILE A 302 15.06 -14.41 36.21
CA ILE A 302 16.32 -13.87 36.76
C ILE A 302 16.14 -13.86 38.29
N PRO A 303 16.76 -14.76 39.10
CA PRO A 303 18.18 -15.12 39.05
C PRO A 303 18.50 -16.62 39.35
N ALA A 304 19.29 -17.24 38.48
CA ALA A 304 20.11 -18.40 38.84
C ALA A 304 21.53 -18.17 38.31
N LEU A 305 22.21 -17.16 38.81
CA LEU A 305 23.67 -17.04 38.78
C LEU A 305 24.07 -15.95 39.78
N LEU A 306 25.12 -16.23 40.56
CA LEU A 306 25.76 -15.38 41.59
C LEU A 306 25.19 -15.52 43.01
N GLY A 307 25.68 -16.53 43.72
CA GLY A 307 25.73 -16.51 45.17
C GLY A 307 26.86 -15.61 45.68
N VAL A 308 26.61 -14.93 46.80
CA VAL A 308 27.55 -14.36 47.79
C VAL A 308 26.68 -14.22 49.06
N GLY A 309 26.94 -14.73 50.27
CA GLY A 309 28.19 -14.98 50.98
C GLY A 309 28.36 -13.93 52.09
N THR A 310 27.79 -14.16 53.28
CA THR A 310 28.13 -13.58 54.63
C THR A 310 27.17 -14.23 55.64
N GLY A 311 27.48 -14.74 56.82
CA GLY A 311 28.59 -14.52 57.74
C GLY A 311 28.05 -14.15 59.14
N SER A 312 28.14 -15.10 60.08
CA SER A 312 28.24 -15.00 61.56
C SER A 312 27.12 -14.38 62.43
N ALA A 313 26.72 -15.16 63.46
CA ALA A 313 26.86 -14.88 64.91
C ALA A 313 25.59 -15.24 65.73
N GLY A 314 25.76 -16.09 66.75
CA GLY A 314 24.76 -16.43 67.76
C GLY A 314 24.79 -17.90 68.16
#